data_AF-A0A7C4ZEF8-F1
#
_entry.id   AF-A0A7C4ZEF8-F1
#
_cell.length_a   1.000
_cell.length_b   1.000
_cell.length_c   1.000
_cell.angle_alpha   90.00
_cell.angle_beta   90.00
_cell.angle_gamma   90.00
#
_symmetry.space_group_name_H-M   'P 1'
#
loop_
_entity.id
_entity.type
_entity.pdbx_description
1 polymer ?
#
loop_
_entity_poly.entity_id
_entity_poly.type
_entity_poly.pdbx_seq_one_letter_code
_entity_poly.pdbx_strand_id
1 'polypeptide(L)'
;MALSPAKEQAIREVFQRFLRSRVQTIRRLQIDELHINPFLIRILAREMGWSDARAIVRWLVNQRLERGLVTSFGLALQEAAKVFSEGTGVEGADILKSKGGLRYYIQVKSGPNTIPKDLGGYALRNCFAPHSGGTGVLPPCLVCATVTNSK
;
A
#
# COMPACT_ATOMS: atom_id res chain seq x y z
N MET A 1 15.70 -0.36 -19.41
CA MET A 1 16.31 -1.57 -18.81
C MET A 1 15.30 -2.69 -18.96
N ALA A 2 15.57 -3.71 -19.78
CA ALA A 2 14.64 -4.82 -19.96
C ALA A 2 14.58 -5.66 -18.67
N LEU A 3 13.37 -6.05 -18.23
CA LEU A 3 13.23 -7.00 -17.13
C LEU A 3 13.76 -8.37 -17.56
N SER A 4 14.43 -9.09 -16.66
CA SER A 4 14.72 -10.49 -16.91
C SER A 4 13.41 -11.31 -16.88
N PRO A 5 13.30 -12.39 -17.67
CA PRO A 5 12.11 -13.24 -17.68
C PRO A 5 11.72 -13.74 -16.27
N ALA A 6 12.70 -14.05 -15.43
CA ALA A 6 12.47 -14.47 -14.05
C ALA A 6 11.81 -13.38 -13.19
N LYS A 7 12.24 -12.11 -13.34
CA LYS A 7 11.64 -10.99 -12.60
C LYS A 7 10.23 -10.67 -13.11
N GLU A 8 10.03 -10.74 -14.42
CA GLU A 8 8.71 -10.57 -15.03
C GLU A 8 7.72 -11.63 -14.51
N GLN A 9 8.14 -12.89 -14.46
CA GLN A 9 7.33 -13.98 -13.94
C GLN A 9 7.01 -13.79 -12.45
N ALA A 10 7.98 -13.40 -11.62
CA ALA A 10 7.75 -13.12 -10.21
C ALA A 10 6.72 -12.00 -10.00
N ILE A 11 6.82 -10.91 -10.75
CA ILE A 11 5.84 -9.80 -10.68
C ILE A 11 4.46 -10.28 -11.13
N ARG A 12 4.38 -11.07 -12.20
CA ARG A 12 3.12 -11.66 -12.67
C ARG A 12 2.45 -12.49 -11.57
N GLU A 13 3.20 -13.31 -10.84
CA GLU A 13 2.68 -14.14 -9.75
C GLU A 13 2.12 -13.30 -8.59
N VAL A 14 2.79 -12.20 -8.23
CA VAL A 14 2.29 -11.25 -7.23
C VAL A 14 0.92 -10.71 -7.62
N PHE A 15 0.77 -10.24 -8.87
CA PHE A 15 -0.51 -9.69 -9.34
C PHE A 15 -1.59 -10.77 -9.52
N GLN A 16 -1.23 -11.97 -9.96
CA GLN A 16 -2.19 -13.08 -10.02
C GLN A 16 -2.73 -13.44 -8.63
N ARG A 17 -1.85 -13.47 -7.61
CA ARG A 17 -2.25 -13.72 -6.23
C ARG A 17 -3.15 -12.60 -5.69
N PHE A 18 -2.81 -11.35 -5.97
CA PHE A 18 -3.64 -10.19 -5.64
C PHE A 18 -5.04 -10.32 -6.24
N LEU A 19 -5.16 -10.56 -7.56
CA LEU A 19 -6.45 -10.69 -8.24
C LEU A 19 -7.27 -11.87 -7.69
N ARG A 20 -6.66 -13.04 -7.49
CA ARG A 20 -7.34 -14.20 -6.88
C ARG A 20 -7.87 -13.87 -5.48
N SER A 21 -7.07 -13.20 -4.65
CA SER A 21 -7.50 -12.75 -3.33
C SER A 21 -8.70 -11.80 -3.42
N ARG A 22 -8.70 -10.83 -4.36
CA ARG A 22 -9.83 -9.90 -4.53
C ARG A 22 -11.12 -10.61 -4.91
N VAL A 23 -11.05 -11.56 -5.84
CA VAL A 23 -12.21 -12.38 -6.24
C VAL A 23 -12.73 -13.19 -5.05
N GLN A 24 -11.85 -13.77 -4.23
CA GLN A 24 -12.25 -14.51 -3.03
C GLN A 24 -12.91 -13.61 -1.98
N THR A 25 -12.39 -12.40 -1.75
CA THR A 25 -13.00 -11.43 -0.84
C THR A 25 -14.41 -11.06 -1.29
N ILE A 26 -14.61 -10.77 -2.59
CA ILE A 26 -15.93 -10.46 -3.13
C ILE A 26 -16.91 -11.63 -2.93
N ARG A 27 -16.48 -12.87 -3.23
CA ARG A 27 -17.31 -14.07 -3.11
C ARG A 27 -17.71 -14.41 -1.68
N ARG A 28 -16.88 -14.02 -0.71
CA ARG A 28 -17.13 -14.29 0.70
C ARG A 28 -17.85 -13.16 1.43
N LEU A 29 -17.99 -12.00 0.79
CA LEU A 29 -18.57 -10.80 1.39
C LEU A 29 -19.95 -11.12 1.98
N GLN A 30 -20.06 -10.97 3.29
CA GLN A 30 -21.31 -11.11 4.02
C GLN A 30 -21.85 -9.72 4.40
N ILE A 31 -23.15 -9.65 4.72
CA ILE A 31 -23.82 -8.37 5.02
C ILE A 31 -23.36 -7.76 6.35
N ASP A 32 -23.00 -8.60 7.32
CA ASP A 32 -22.45 -8.22 8.62
C ASP A 32 -21.07 -7.55 8.50
N GLU A 33 -20.28 -7.90 7.47
CA GLU A 33 -19.00 -7.26 7.17
C GLU A 33 -19.12 -5.82 6.62
N LEU A 34 -20.33 -5.35 6.29
CA LEU A 34 -20.55 -4.00 5.76
C LEU A 34 -20.54 -2.90 6.83
N HIS A 35 -20.45 -3.24 8.11
CA HIS A 35 -20.34 -2.31 9.25
C HIS A 35 -21.29 -1.10 9.10
N ILE A 36 -22.60 -1.39 9.06
CA ILE A 36 -23.62 -0.40 8.74
C ILE A 36 -23.82 0.56 9.92
N ASN A 37 -23.61 1.86 9.69
CA ASN A 37 -23.98 2.91 10.64
C ASN A 37 -25.32 3.54 10.22
N PRO A 38 -26.42 3.29 10.95
CA PRO A 38 -27.76 3.74 10.55
C PRO A 38 -27.91 5.26 10.55
N PHE A 39 -27.21 5.99 11.44
CA PHE A 39 -27.25 7.45 11.48
C PHE A 39 -26.56 8.05 10.25
N LEU A 40 -25.38 7.53 9.91
CA LEU A 40 -24.64 7.96 8.72
C LEU A 40 -25.42 7.66 7.44
N ILE A 41 -25.97 6.44 7.33
CA ILE A 41 -26.76 6.04 6.16
C ILE A 41 -27.99 6.92 5.97
N ARG A 42 -28.67 7.31 7.05
CA ARG A 42 -29.82 8.23 6.95
C ARG A 42 -29.43 9.59 6.39
N ILE A 43 -28.30 10.15 6.83
CA ILE A 43 -27.79 11.43 6.32
C ILE A 43 -27.40 11.28 4.85
N LEU A 44 -26.59 10.27 4.51
CA LEU A 44 -26.14 10.03 3.14
C LEU A 44 -27.31 9.77 2.19
N ALA A 45 -28.32 9.01 2.61
CA ALA A 45 -29.50 8.75 1.79
C ALA A 45 -30.26 10.04 1.45
N ARG A 46 -30.34 10.98 2.40
CA ARG A 46 -30.95 12.30 2.16
C ARG A 46 -30.11 13.14 1.20
N GLU A 47 -28.81 13.24 1.43
CA GLU A 47 -27.91 14.07 0.62
C GLU A 47 -27.73 13.53 -0.81
N MET A 48 -27.73 12.21 -0.97
CA MET A 48 -27.54 11.52 -2.25
C MET A 48 -28.86 11.21 -2.98
N GLY A 49 -30.00 11.55 -2.37
CA GLY A 49 -31.33 11.29 -2.94
C GLY A 49 -31.67 9.79 -3.06
N TRP A 50 -31.15 8.94 -2.18
CA TRP A 50 -31.47 7.51 -2.20
C TRP A 50 -32.84 7.25 -1.58
N SER A 51 -33.76 6.73 -2.38
CA SER A 51 -35.13 6.41 -1.98
C SER A 51 -35.34 4.93 -1.65
N ASP A 52 -34.36 4.06 -1.91
CA ASP A 52 -34.48 2.62 -1.67
C ASP A 52 -33.25 1.99 -0.97
N ALA A 53 -33.49 0.82 -0.36
CA ALA A 53 -32.45 0.07 0.32
C ALA A 53 -31.39 -0.52 -0.64
N ARG A 54 -31.74 -0.71 -1.92
CA ARG A 54 -30.83 -1.29 -2.92
C ARG A 54 -29.69 -0.33 -3.24
N ALA A 55 -29.98 0.97 -3.36
CA ALA A 55 -28.99 2.01 -3.56
C ALA A 55 -28.01 2.09 -2.38
N ILE A 56 -28.52 2.00 -1.15
CA ILE A 56 -27.71 1.98 0.08
C ILE A 56 -26.78 0.77 0.10
N VAL A 57 -27.31 -0.43 -0.13
CA VAL A 57 -26.50 -1.67 -0.14
C VAL A 57 -25.45 -1.63 -1.25
N ARG A 58 -25.81 -1.18 -2.46
CA ARG A 58 -24.87 -1.03 -3.57
C ARG A 58 -23.73 -0.09 -3.21
N TRP A 59 -24.05 1.04 -2.59
CA TRP A 59 -23.04 1.99 -2.14
C TRP A 59 -22.12 1.38 -1.07
N LEU A 60 -22.67 0.71 -0.06
CA LEU A 60 -21.89 0.04 0.99
C LEU A 60 -20.93 -1.01 0.43
N VAL A 61 -21.40 -1.83 -0.50
CA VAL A 61 -20.56 -2.81 -1.20
C VAL A 61 -19.44 -2.11 -1.97
N ASN A 62 -19.76 -1.07 -2.75
CA ASN A 62 -18.73 -0.31 -3.48
C ASN A 62 -17.68 0.28 -2.54
N GLN A 63 -18.09 0.91 -1.43
CA GLN A 63 -17.17 1.47 -0.44
C GLN A 63 -16.27 0.41 0.23
N ARG A 64 -16.79 -0.80 0.44
CA ARG A 64 -16.01 -1.93 0.96
C ARG A 64 -14.98 -2.39 -0.06
N LEU A 65 -15.39 -2.52 -1.33
CA LEU A 65 -14.51 -2.95 -2.42
C LEU A 65 -13.42 -1.94 -2.73
N GLU A 66 -13.75 -0.66 -2.82
CA GLU A 66 -12.80 0.42 -3.09
C GLU A 66 -11.69 0.48 -2.04
N ARG A 67 -12.07 0.54 -0.75
CA ARG A 67 -11.08 0.56 0.35
C ARG A 67 -10.23 -0.70 0.37
N GLY A 68 -10.87 -1.86 0.23
CA GLY A 68 -10.17 -3.14 0.19
C GLY A 68 -9.20 -3.24 -0.98
N LEU A 69 -9.55 -2.69 -2.15
CA LEU A 69 -8.74 -2.70 -3.35
C LEU A 69 -7.51 -1.79 -3.20
N VAL A 70 -7.68 -0.56 -2.73
CA VAL A 70 -6.58 0.40 -2.57
C VAL A 70 -5.50 -0.13 -1.62
N THR A 71 -5.90 -0.62 -0.44
CA THR A 71 -4.93 -1.15 0.54
C THR A 71 -4.19 -2.38 0.02
N SER A 72 -4.93 -3.35 -0.52
CA SER A 72 -4.31 -4.59 -1.02
C SER A 72 -3.46 -4.38 -2.27
N PHE A 73 -3.81 -3.39 -3.11
CA PHE A 73 -3.02 -3.02 -4.27
C PHE A 73 -1.69 -2.38 -3.85
N GLY A 74 -1.70 -1.51 -2.81
CA GLY A 74 -0.47 -0.96 -2.25
C GLY A 74 0.50 -2.04 -1.76
N LEU A 75 -0.01 -3.08 -1.10
CA LEU A 75 0.79 -4.24 -0.68
C LEU A 75 1.32 -5.04 -1.87
N ALA A 76 0.51 -5.24 -2.92
CA ALA A 76 0.93 -5.93 -4.13
C ALA A 76 2.06 -5.17 -4.84
N LEU A 77 1.99 -3.84 -4.91
CA LEU A 77 3.06 -3.00 -5.45
C LEU A 77 4.34 -3.09 -4.62
N GLN A 78 4.24 -3.05 -3.30
CA GLN A 78 5.38 -3.20 -2.40
C GLN A 78 6.06 -4.56 -2.60
N GLU A 79 5.29 -5.64 -2.66
CA GLU A 79 5.79 -6.99 -2.95
C GLU A 79 6.45 -7.10 -4.33
N ALA A 80 5.83 -6.52 -5.37
CA ALA A 80 6.43 -6.49 -6.70
C ALA A 80 7.74 -5.69 -6.72
N ALA A 81 7.82 -4.59 -5.95
CA ALA A 81 9.01 -3.76 -5.87
C ALA A 81 10.17 -4.46 -5.13
N LYS A 82 9.88 -5.35 -4.18
CA LYS A 82 10.89 -6.19 -3.50
C LYS A 82 11.64 -7.12 -4.46
N VAL A 83 11.08 -7.47 -5.62
CA VAL A 83 11.77 -8.26 -6.67
C VAL A 83 13.05 -7.56 -7.17
N PHE A 84 13.16 -6.25 -6.97
CA PHE A 84 14.33 -5.46 -7.34
C PHE A 84 15.32 -5.23 -6.19
N SER A 85 15.00 -5.72 -4.99
CA SER A 85 15.75 -5.51 -3.75
C SER A 85 16.83 -6.57 -3.54
N GLU A 86 17.97 -6.15 -3.03
CA GLU A 86 18.91 -7.00 -2.30
C GLU A 86 18.46 -6.90 -0.82
N GLY A 87 18.15 -8.01 -0.12
CA GLY A 87 17.45 -8.00 1.19
C GLY A 87 17.83 -6.87 2.16
N THR A 88 16.84 -6.22 2.78
CA THR A 88 17.02 -4.87 3.35
C THR A 88 17.72 -4.80 4.70
N GLY A 89 17.70 -5.86 5.52
CA GLY A 89 18.41 -5.93 6.82
C GLY A 89 18.04 -4.85 7.86
N VAL A 90 17.20 -3.88 7.50
CA VAL A 90 16.87 -2.67 8.24
C VAL A 90 15.36 -2.55 8.33
N GLU A 91 14.86 -2.37 9.56
CA GLU A 91 13.44 -2.23 9.83
C GLU A 91 12.88 -0.94 9.19
N GLY A 92 11.74 -1.04 8.51
CA GLY A 92 11.09 0.09 7.84
C GLY A 92 11.52 0.35 6.39
N ALA A 93 12.57 -0.30 5.90
CA ALA A 93 12.99 -0.25 4.49
C ALA A 93 12.43 -1.45 3.70
N ASP A 94 11.73 -1.16 2.61
CA ASP A 94 11.12 -2.17 1.73
C ASP A 94 12.11 -2.68 0.69
N ILE A 95 13.01 -1.82 0.20
CA ILE A 95 13.99 -2.14 -0.83
C ILE A 95 15.35 -1.58 -0.43
N LEU A 96 16.42 -2.35 -0.65
CA LEU A 96 17.79 -1.88 -0.58
C LEU A 96 18.39 -2.00 -1.98
N LYS A 97 18.96 -0.89 -2.45
CA LYS A 97 19.61 -0.82 -3.75
C LYS A 97 21.03 -0.27 -3.63
N SER A 98 21.98 -1.00 -4.19
CA SER A 98 23.38 -0.56 -4.25
C SER A 98 23.68 0.05 -5.62
N LYS A 99 24.19 1.28 -5.69
CA LYS A 99 24.64 1.92 -6.95
C LYS A 99 25.81 2.87 -6.69
N GLY A 100 26.92 2.70 -7.42
CA GLY A 100 28.09 3.58 -7.31
C GLY A 100 28.73 3.60 -5.92
N GLY A 101 28.74 2.47 -5.21
CA GLY A 101 29.26 2.37 -3.84
C GLY A 101 28.30 2.88 -2.75
N LEU A 102 27.16 3.47 -3.13
CA LEU A 102 26.14 3.95 -2.20
C LEU A 102 25.01 2.93 -2.03
N ARG A 103 24.50 2.82 -0.80
CA ARG A 103 23.33 2.01 -0.44
C ARG A 103 22.12 2.91 -0.25
N TYR A 104 21.07 2.65 -1.02
CA TYR A 104 19.79 3.34 -0.96
C TYR A 104 18.76 2.44 -0.29
N TYR A 105 18.23 2.88 0.84
CA TYR A 105 17.10 2.22 1.48
C TYR A 105 15.83 2.92 0.99
N ILE A 106 14.83 2.18 0.54
CA ILE A 106 13.66 2.75 -0.11
C ILE A 106 12.44 2.20 0.59
N GLN A 107 11.54 3.11 0.94
CA GLN A 107 10.23 2.76 1.47
C GLN A 107 9.18 3.06 0.40
N VAL A 108 8.31 2.09 0.14
CA VAL A 108 7.24 2.20 -0.86
C VAL A 108 5.94 2.55 -0.16
N LYS A 109 5.30 3.65 -0.56
CA LYS A 109 3.99 4.06 -0.04
C LYS A 109 3.01 4.31 -1.17
N SER A 110 1.75 3.93 -0.95
CA SER A 110 0.67 4.07 -1.92
C SER A 110 -0.11 5.38 -1.71
N GLY A 111 0.40 6.47 -2.29
CA GLY A 111 -0.30 7.76 -2.36
C GLY A 111 0.17 8.85 -1.36
N PRO A 112 -0.33 10.09 -1.52
CA PRO A 112 0.15 11.26 -0.78
C PRO A 112 -0.34 11.32 0.68
N ASN A 113 -1.45 10.66 1.01
CA ASN A 113 -2.10 10.73 2.33
C ASN A 113 -1.88 9.48 3.20
N THR A 114 -0.86 8.68 2.90
CA THR A 114 -0.65 7.34 3.48
C THR A 114 0.03 7.38 4.86
N ILE A 115 0.43 8.56 5.33
CA ILE A 115 1.16 8.74 6.58
C ILE A 115 0.28 9.58 7.52
N PRO A 116 -0.41 8.96 8.49
CA PRO A 116 -1.01 9.67 9.60
C PRO A 116 0.06 10.54 10.28
N LYS A 117 -0.28 11.76 10.70
CA LYS A 117 0.66 12.74 11.25
C LYS A 117 1.54 12.13 12.36
N ASP A 118 0.96 11.21 13.13
CA ASP A 118 1.56 10.51 14.27
C ASP A 118 2.56 9.43 13.82
N LEU A 119 2.28 8.76 12.70
CA LEU A 119 3.17 7.77 12.06
C LEU A 119 4.27 8.43 11.23
N GLY A 120 4.05 9.65 10.74
CA GLY A 120 5.07 10.42 10.01
C GLY A 120 6.27 10.76 10.87
N GLY A 121 6.03 11.11 12.14
CA GLY A 121 7.10 11.30 13.11
C GLY A 121 7.92 10.03 13.35
N TYR A 122 7.28 8.87 13.44
CA TYR A 122 7.95 7.59 13.76
C TYR A 122 8.70 7.00 12.57
N ALA A 123 8.07 6.98 11.38
CA ALA A 123 8.66 6.46 10.15
C ALA A 123 9.85 7.32 9.68
N LEU A 124 9.75 8.65 9.80
CA LEU A 124 10.87 9.54 9.48
C LEU A 124 11.97 9.45 10.56
N ARG A 125 11.66 9.37 11.85
CA ARG A 125 12.70 9.29 12.89
C ARG A 125 13.51 8.00 12.86
N ASN A 126 12.87 6.84 12.66
CA ASN A 126 13.59 5.56 12.69
C ASN A 126 14.48 5.35 11.45
N CYS A 127 14.18 5.99 10.32
CA CYS A 127 15.01 5.92 9.13
C CYS A 127 16.06 7.03 9.03
N PHE A 128 15.89 8.17 9.73
CA PHE A 128 16.84 9.30 9.74
C PHE A 128 17.75 9.35 10.99
N ALA A 129 17.55 8.49 11.99
CA ALA A 129 18.42 8.45 13.16
C ALA A 129 19.78 7.81 12.82
N PRO A 130 20.92 8.50 13.08
CA PRO A 130 22.23 7.91 12.89
C PRO A 130 22.35 6.68 13.79
N HIS A 131 22.64 5.52 13.20
CA HIS A 131 23.05 4.35 13.99
C HIS A 131 24.40 4.69 14.63
N SER A 132 24.37 4.94 15.94
CA SER A 132 25.53 5.16 16.79
C SER A 132 26.33 3.87 16.87
N GLY A 133 27.20 3.62 15.89
CA GLY A 133 28.07 2.45 15.89
C GLY A 133 28.89 2.31 14.62
N GLY A 134 30.06 2.96 14.59
CA GLY A 134 31.22 2.48 13.83
C GLY A 134 31.38 2.96 12.38
N THR A 135 32.47 3.72 12.17
CA THR A 135 33.24 3.88 10.92
C THR A 135 32.52 4.39 9.67
N GLY A 136 32.66 5.70 9.40
CA GLY A 136 33.06 6.24 8.10
C GLY A 136 32.19 6.04 6.85
N VAL A 137 31.00 5.43 6.93
CA VAL A 137 30.11 5.26 5.78
C VAL A 137 29.05 6.37 5.79
N LEU A 138 28.92 7.07 4.66
CA LEU A 138 27.92 8.11 4.39
C LEU A 138 26.52 7.69 4.89
N PRO A 139 25.69 8.63 5.37
CA PRO A 139 24.36 8.30 5.88
C PRO A 139 23.55 7.55 4.82
N PRO A 140 22.74 6.55 5.21
CA PRO A 140 21.89 5.83 4.27
C PRO A 140 20.96 6.83 3.56
N CYS A 141 21.12 7.00 2.26
CA CYS A 141 20.21 7.82 1.47
C CYS A 141 18.86 7.09 1.39
N LEU A 142 17.93 7.43 2.30
CA LEU A 142 16.58 6.90 2.23
C LEU A 142 15.80 7.65 1.13
N VAL A 143 15.29 6.94 0.13
CA VAL A 143 14.40 7.50 -0.89
C VAL A 143 12.97 7.03 -0.61
N CYS A 144 12.07 7.97 -0.28
CA CYS A 144 10.65 7.65 -0.20
C CYS A 144 10.06 7.68 -1.61
N ALA A 145 9.68 6.52 -2.13
CA ALA A 145 9.05 6.41 -3.43
C ALA A 145 7.53 6.39 -3.26
N THR A 146 6.89 7.52 -3.55
CA THR A 146 5.43 7.60 -3.60
C THR A 146 4.97 7.22 -4.99
N VAL A 147 4.23 6.12 -5.11
CA VAL A 147 3.51 5.82 -6.36
C VAL A 147 2.24 6.64 -6.35
N THR A 148 2.25 7.78 -7.04
CA THR A 148 1.05 8.60 -7.26
C THR A 148 0.40 8.19 -8.57
N ASN A 149 -0.88 7.81 -8.52
CA ASN A 149 -1.72 7.79 -9.72
C ASN A 149 -2.00 9.26 -10.08
N SER A 150 -1.30 9.79 -11.08
CA SER A 150 -1.64 11.08 -11.68
C SER A 150 -3.04 10.95 -12.29
N LYS A 151 -3.96 11.81 -11.84
CA LYS A 151 -5.27 11.99 -12.47
C LYS A 151 -5.10 12.51 -13.90
#